data_AF-A0A7S1FFQ5-F1
#
_entry.id   AF-A0A7S1FFQ5-F1
#
_cell.length_a   1.000
_cell.length_b   1.000
_cell.length_c   1.000
_cell.angle_alpha   90.00
_cell.angle_beta   90.00
_cell.angle_gamma   90.00
#
_symmetry.space_group_name_H-M   'P 1'
#
loop_
_entity.id
_entity.type
_entity.pdbx_description
1 polymer ?
#
loop_
_entity_poly.entity_id
_entity_poly.type
_entity_poly.pdbx_seq_one_letter_code
_entity_poly.pdbx_strand_id
1 'polypeptide(L)'
;QELNCCRDLGHQFLFLLIRLPLLIVTLPLHSFPVVGSIVWCVLNGWLYTWSLTSEYMVMADPTAHSLRSQWPVVRNHFGMFTSFGATAIGLELIPLVGPWLFFATNSCGAGFLCARLYSESHKHDGTSWSLLLQTK
;
A
#
# COMPACT_ATOMS: atom_id res chain seq x y z
N GLN A 1 -2.39 0.91 -25.00
CA GLN A 1 -2.63 1.93 -23.95
C GLN A 1 -4.03 1.83 -23.35
N GLU A 2 -5.09 1.72 -24.17
CA GLU A 2 -6.50 1.59 -23.74
C GLU A 2 -6.76 0.47 -22.70
N LEU A 3 -6.15 -0.72 -22.86
CA LEU A 3 -6.36 -1.86 -21.96
C LEU A 3 -5.81 -1.66 -20.54
N ASN A 4 -4.76 -0.86 -20.39
CA ASN A 4 -4.19 -0.56 -19.06
C ASN A 4 -5.06 0.45 -18.32
N CYS A 5 -5.70 1.41 -19.02
CA CYS A 5 -6.56 2.43 -18.40
C CYS A 5 -7.81 1.80 -17.78
N CYS A 6 -8.54 0.93 -18.49
CA CYS A 6 -9.73 0.27 -17.94
C CYS A 6 -9.40 -0.69 -16.80
N ARG A 7 -8.20 -1.29 -16.81
CA ARG A 7 -7.75 -2.20 -15.76
C ARG A 7 -7.30 -1.44 -14.51
N ASP A 8 -6.66 -0.29 -14.68
CA ASP A 8 -6.29 0.64 -13.60
C ASP A 8 -7.53 1.25 -12.95
N LEU A 9 -8.49 1.69 -13.78
CA LEU A 9 -9.81 2.16 -13.35
C LEU A 9 -10.56 1.07 -12.58
N GLY A 10 -10.49 -0.18 -13.05
CA GLY A 10 -11.06 -1.34 -12.36
C GLY A 10 -10.42 -1.58 -10.99
N HIS A 11 -9.09 -1.47 -10.88
CA HIS A 11 -8.37 -1.61 -9.61
C HIS A 11 -8.73 -0.51 -8.60
N GLN A 12 -8.79 0.75 -9.06
CA GLN A 12 -9.24 1.91 -8.27
C GLN A 12 -10.68 1.71 -7.76
N PHE A 13 -11.58 1.25 -8.65
CA PHE A 13 -12.96 0.96 -8.28
C PHE A 13 -13.09 -0.17 -7.28
N LEU A 14 -12.27 -1.22 -7.40
CA LEU A 14 -12.27 -2.36 -6.49
C LEU A 14 -11.76 -1.94 -5.10
N PHE A 15 -10.74 -1.10 -5.04
CA PHE A 15 -10.28 -0.49 -3.79
C PHE A 15 -11.37 0.36 -3.13
N LEU A 16 -12.06 1.20 -3.91
CA LEU A 16 -13.21 1.97 -3.43
C LEU A 16 -14.35 1.09 -2.90
N LEU A 17 -14.67 0.02 -3.63
CA LEU A 17 -15.70 -0.95 -3.24
C LEU A 17 -15.33 -1.77 -2.00
N ILE A 18 -14.04 -1.95 -1.70
CA ILE A 18 -13.58 -2.55 -0.44
C ILE A 18 -13.61 -1.52 0.70
N ARG A 19 -13.29 -0.26 0.41
CA ARG A 19 -13.28 0.83 1.38
C ARG A 19 -14.68 1.20 1.88
N LEU A 20 -15.69 1.14 1.01
CA LEU A 20 -17.09 1.46 1.32
C LEU A 20 -17.71 0.59 2.43
N PRO A 21 -17.69 -0.75 2.35
CA PRO A 21 -18.20 -1.61 3.41
C PRO A 21 -17.33 -1.53 4.66
N LEU A 22 -16.02 -1.29 4.53
CA LEU A 22 -15.18 -0.95 5.69
C LEU A 22 -15.73 0.30 6.39
N LEU A 23 -16.01 1.38 5.67
CA LEU A 23 -16.56 2.61 6.23
C LEU A 23 -17.90 2.35 6.96
N ILE A 24 -18.78 1.56 6.36
CA ILE A 24 -20.09 1.19 6.91
C ILE A 24 -19.94 0.32 8.17
N VAL A 25 -19.00 -0.63 8.20
CA VAL A 25 -18.71 -1.46 9.40
C VAL A 25 -18.10 -0.62 10.52
N THR A 26 -17.49 0.52 10.18
CA THR A 26 -16.77 1.35 11.16
C THR A 26 -17.63 2.41 11.84
N LEU A 27 -18.78 2.75 11.25
CA LEU A 27 -19.83 3.57 11.87
C LEU A 27 -20.40 2.96 13.18
N PRO A 28 -20.83 1.67 13.23
CA PRO A 28 -21.31 1.05 14.47
C PRO A 28 -20.17 0.70 15.44
N LEU A 29 -18.93 0.56 14.95
CA LEU A 29 -17.75 0.25 15.78
C LEU A 29 -17.27 1.43 16.64
N HIS A 30 -17.72 2.66 16.33
CA HIS A 30 -17.44 3.86 17.12
C HIS A 30 -18.10 3.82 18.53
N SER A 31 -19.03 2.89 18.77
CA SER A 31 -19.61 2.64 20.10
C SER A 31 -18.65 1.93 21.08
N PHE A 32 -17.51 1.41 20.60
CA PHE A 32 -16.41 0.89 21.42
C PHE A 32 -15.14 1.71 21.14
N PRO A 33 -14.91 2.84 21.86
CA PRO A 33 -13.97 3.89 21.46
C PRO A 33 -12.50 3.47 21.39
N VAL A 34 -12.11 2.41 22.10
CA VAL A 34 -10.71 1.97 22.18
C VAL A 34 -10.44 0.80 21.24
N VAL A 35 -11.22 -0.27 21.34
CA VAL A 35 -10.97 -1.50 20.55
C VAL A 35 -11.36 -1.30 19.08
N GLY A 36 -12.47 -0.61 18.82
CA GLY A 36 -12.94 -0.33 17.46
C GLY A 36 -11.94 0.52 16.68
N SER A 37 -11.41 1.57 17.30
CA SER A 37 -10.43 2.48 16.71
C SER A 37 -9.08 1.80 16.41
N ILE A 38 -8.64 0.89 17.28
CA ILE A 38 -7.39 0.14 17.06
C ILE A 38 -7.54 -0.82 15.88
N VAL A 39 -8.60 -1.62 15.86
CA VAL A 39 -8.87 -2.56 14.75
C VAL A 39 -9.07 -1.79 13.44
N TRP A 40 -9.72 -0.63 13.51
CA TRP A 40 -9.89 0.29 12.40
C TRP A 40 -8.54 0.76 11.84
N CYS A 41 -7.66 1.29 12.68
CA CYS A 41 -6.35 1.80 12.27
C CYS A 41 -5.48 0.68 11.69
N VAL A 42 -5.54 -0.53 12.25
CA VAL A 42 -4.78 -1.67 11.75
C VAL A 42 -5.25 -2.09 10.37
N LEU A 43 -6.56 -2.28 10.17
CA LEU A 43 -7.12 -2.71 8.87
C LEU A 43 -7.00 -1.61 7.80
N ASN A 44 -7.31 -0.35 8.15
CA ASN A 44 -7.21 0.76 7.21
C ASN A 44 -5.75 1.12 6.93
N GLY A 45 -4.87 1.11 7.92
CA GLY A 45 -3.43 1.34 7.74
C GLY A 45 -2.80 0.30 6.84
N TRP A 46 -3.16 -0.97 7.04
CA TRP A 46 -2.77 -2.05 6.14
C TRP A 46 -3.21 -1.81 4.70
N LEU A 47 -4.50 -1.57 4.47
CA LEU A 47 -5.05 -1.37 3.13
C LEU A 47 -4.49 -0.12 2.45
N TYR A 48 -4.31 0.96 3.21
CA TYR A 48 -3.73 2.20 2.72
C TYR A 48 -2.29 1.98 2.26
N THR A 49 -1.48 1.29 3.07
CA THR A 49 -0.09 0.97 2.72
C THR A 49 -0.02 0.07 1.50
N TRP A 50 -0.92 -0.92 1.39
CA TRP A 50 -1.02 -1.74 0.20
C TRP A 50 -1.30 -0.88 -1.03
N SER A 51 -2.28 0.01 -0.97
CA SER A 51 -2.62 0.90 -2.09
C SER A 51 -1.38 1.69 -2.54
N LEU A 52 -0.65 2.28 -1.58
CA LEU A 52 0.56 3.07 -1.86
C LEU A 52 1.70 2.23 -2.42
N THR A 53 1.89 1.00 -1.94
CA THR A 53 2.98 0.12 -2.38
C THR A 53 2.64 -0.67 -3.65
N SER A 54 1.36 -0.82 -4.01
CA SER A 54 0.93 -1.65 -5.14
C SER A 54 1.51 -1.20 -6.47
N GLU A 55 1.60 0.12 -6.70
CA GLU A 55 2.21 0.70 -7.89
C GLU A 55 3.71 0.42 -7.93
N TYR A 56 4.41 0.59 -6.81
CA TYR A 56 5.84 0.30 -6.69
C TYR A 56 6.15 -1.20 -6.86
N MET A 57 5.27 -2.10 -6.39
CA MET A 57 5.43 -3.54 -6.59
C MET A 57 5.31 -3.91 -8.07
N VAL A 58 4.39 -3.27 -8.80
CA VAL A 58 4.26 -3.48 -10.25
C VAL A 58 5.47 -2.94 -11.01
N MET A 59 6.07 -1.85 -10.54
CA MET A 59 7.32 -1.32 -11.12
C MET A 59 8.53 -2.22 -10.80
N ALA A 60 8.58 -2.80 -9.60
CA ALA A 60 9.66 -3.68 -9.16
C ALA A 60 9.61 -5.07 -9.82
N ASP A 61 8.40 -5.60 -10.03
CA ASP A 61 8.19 -6.90 -10.66
C ASP A 61 6.98 -6.85 -11.62
N PRO A 62 7.21 -6.96 -12.95
CA PRO A 62 6.14 -6.99 -13.93
C PRO A 62 5.28 -8.26 -13.85
N THR A 63 5.61 -9.26 -13.03
CA THR A 63 4.72 -10.41 -12.76
C THR A 63 3.74 -10.13 -11.62
N ALA A 64 3.97 -9.10 -10.82
CA ALA A 64 3.13 -8.68 -9.69
C ALA A 64 1.92 -7.80 -10.11
N HIS A 65 1.47 -7.90 -11.37
CA HIS A 65 0.34 -7.12 -11.91
C HIS A 65 -1.03 -7.45 -11.28
N SER A 66 -1.18 -8.58 -10.59
CA SER A 66 -2.46 -8.99 -9.99
C SER A 66 -2.40 -8.91 -8.46
N LEU A 67 -3.46 -8.37 -7.84
CA LEU A 67 -3.64 -8.33 -6.37
C LEU A 67 -3.52 -9.72 -5.74
N ARG A 68 -3.91 -10.79 -6.46
CA ARG A 68 -3.74 -12.17 -6.00
C ARG A 68 -2.27 -12.58 -5.86
N SER A 69 -1.40 -12.08 -6.74
CA SER A 69 0.05 -12.36 -6.70
C SER A 69 0.72 -11.60 -5.55
N GLN A 70 0.24 -10.39 -5.26
CA GLN A 70 0.74 -9.54 -4.17
C GLN A 70 0.28 -10.05 -2.78
N TRP A 71 -0.89 -10.68 -2.69
CA TRP A 71 -1.47 -11.18 -1.43
C TRP A 71 -0.58 -12.07 -0.55
N PRO A 72 0.10 -13.10 -1.07
CA PRO A 72 1.02 -13.89 -0.24
C PRO A 72 2.21 -13.08 0.30
N VAL A 73 2.71 -12.10 -0.45
CA VAL A 73 3.85 -11.25 -0.02
C VAL A 73 3.40 -10.29 1.07
N VAL A 74 2.27 -9.63 0.83
CA VAL A 74 1.77 -8.63 1.74
C VAL A 74 1.37 -9.33 3.04
N ARG A 75 0.53 -10.39 3.01
CA ARG A 75 0.09 -11.13 4.22
C ARG A 75 1.26 -11.57 5.11
N ASN A 76 2.39 -11.95 4.52
CA ASN A 76 3.57 -12.43 5.27
C ASN A 76 4.23 -11.30 6.07
N HIS A 77 4.03 -10.04 5.65
CA HIS A 77 4.59 -8.85 6.26
C HIS A 77 3.49 -7.93 6.84
N PHE A 78 2.43 -8.53 7.40
CA PHE A 78 1.30 -7.80 8.02
C PHE A 78 1.72 -6.70 8.99
N GLY A 79 2.68 -7.00 9.87
CA GLY A 79 3.17 -6.05 10.87
C GLY A 79 3.87 -4.81 10.28
N MET A 80 4.62 -4.97 9.19
CA MET A 80 5.34 -3.84 8.58
C MET A 80 4.41 -2.86 7.88
N PHE A 81 3.42 -3.38 7.16
CA PHE A 81 2.43 -2.52 6.50
C PHE A 81 1.47 -1.86 7.49
N THR A 82 1.08 -2.55 8.57
CA THR A 82 0.19 -1.94 9.58
C THR A 82 0.88 -0.82 10.34
N SER A 83 2.14 -1.01 10.74
CA SER A 83 2.93 0.04 11.41
C SER A 83 3.20 1.23 10.49
N PHE A 84 3.62 0.99 9.24
CA PHE A 84 3.79 2.06 8.26
C PHE A 84 2.48 2.82 8.01
N GLY A 85 1.39 2.09 7.74
CA GLY A 85 0.07 2.68 7.49
C GLY A 85 -0.49 3.46 8.67
N ALA A 86 -0.27 2.99 9.90
CA ALA A 86 -0.66 3.73 11.09
C ALA A 86 0.10 5.06 11.19
N THR A 87 1.40 5.09 10.89
CA THR A 87 2.16 6.34 10.86
C THR A 87 1.73 7.25 9.72
N ALA A 88 1.48 6.72 8.52
CA ALA A 88 1.05 7.49 7.37
C ALA A 88 -0.34 8.13 7.58
N ILE A 89 -1.30 7.37 8.10
CA ILE A 89 -2.62 7.87 8.50
C ILE A 89 -2.48 8.90 9.63
N GLY A 90 -1.58 8.67 10.60
CA GLY A 90 -1.28 9.62 11.68
C GLY A 90 -0.76 10.97 11.17
N LEU A 91 0.04 10.97 10.10
CA LEU A 91 0.54 12.19 9.46
C LEU A 91 -0.57 12.91 8.67
N GLU A 92 -1.49 12.17 8.05
CA GLU A 92 -2.67 12.74 7.38
C GLU A 92 -3.70 13.31 8.35
N LEU A 93 -3.75 12.79 9.58
CA LEU A 93 -4.61 13.29 10.67
C LEU A 93 -4.21 14.68 11.17
N ILE A 94 -3.03 15.21 10.79
CA ILE A 94 -2.62 16.58 11.11
C ILE A 94 -3.42 17.55 10.21
N PRO A 95 -4.40 18.30 10.75
CA PRO A 95 -5.18 19.22 9.95
C PRO A 95 -4.29 20.33 9.37
N LEU A 96 -4.68 20.86 8.20
CA LEU A 96 -4.06 21.98 7.48
C LEU A 96 -2.72 21.71 6.78
N VAL A 97 -1.82 20.89 7.33
CA VAL A 97 -0.45 20.69 6.78
C VAL A 97 -0.20 19.24 6.34
N GLY A 98 -0.93 18.29 6.95
CA GLY A 98 -0.81 16.85 6.74
C GLY A 98 -0.83 16.44 5.25
N PRO A 99 -1.94 16.65 4.54
CA PRO A 99 -2.10 16.16 3.17
C PRO A 99 -1.14 16.79 2.15
N TRP A 100 -0.74 18.05 2.35
CA TRP A 100 0.10 18.77 1.39
C TRP A 100 1.59 18.48 1.57
N LEU A 101 2.05 18.35 2.81
CA LEU A 101 3.48 18.15 3.10
C LEU A 101 3.86 16.67 3.16
N PHE A 102 2.98 15.83 3.70
CA PHE A 102 3.30 14.43 3.99
C PHE A 102 2.89 13.47 2.88
N PHE A 103 2.20 13.92 1.83
CA PHE A 103 1.94 13.09 0.66
C PHE A 103 3.24 12.61 -0.01
N ALA A 104 4.21 13.54 -0.19
CA ALA A 104 5.51 13.19 -0.76
C ALA A 104 6.28 12.22 0.16
N THR A 105 6.31 12.49 1.46
CA THR A 105 6.99 11.63 2.45
C THR A 105 6.38 10.24 2.54
N ASN A 106 5.04 10.14 2.54
CA ASN A 106 4.32 8.87 2.53
C ASN A 106 4.63 8.09 1.24
N SER A 107 4.68 8.77 0.10
CA SER A 107 5.03 8.15 -1.19
C SER A 107 6.48 7.64 -1.21
N CYS A 108 7.45 8.46 -0.77
CA CYS A 108 8.86 8.04 -0.64
C CYS A 108 9.01 6.87 0.35
N GLY A 109 8.30 6.92 1.48
CA GLY A 109 8.30 5.87 2.48
C GLY A 109 7.73 4.55 1.96
N ALA A 110 6.67 4.59 1.16
CA ALA A 110 6.11 3.41 0.51
C ALA A 110 7.08 2.82 -0.52
N GLY A 111 7.78 3.66 -1.29
CA GLY A 111 8.85 3.20 -2.18
C GLY A 111 9.96 2.49 -1.41
N PHE A 112 10.41 3.05 -0.29
CA PHE A 112 11.43 2.43 0.57
C PHE A 112 10.94 1.12 1.22
N LEU A 113 9.69 1.08 1.68
CA LEU A 113 9.07 -0.13 2.21
C LEU A 113 9.01 -1.24 1.15
N CYS A 114 8.64 -0.90 -0.09
CA CYS A 114 8.65 -1.81 -1.21
C CYS A 114 10.06 -2.33 -1.51
N ALA A 115 11.06 -1.44 -1.56
CA ALA A 115 12.46 -1.83 -1.74
C ALA A 115 12.94 -2.81 -0.64
N ARG A 116 12.57 -2.55 0.62
CA ARG A 116 12.91 -3.41 1.75
C ARG A 116 12.22 -4.78 1.66
N LEU A 117 10.93 -4.81 1.31
CA LEU A 117 10.17 -6.04 1.06
C LEU A 117 10.80 -6.92 -0.01
N TYR A 118 11.19 -6.34 -1.14
CA TYR A 118 11.85 -7.07 -2.21
C TYR A 118 13.25 -7.51 -1.83
N SER A 119 14.01 -6.70 -1.07
CA SER A 119 15.33 -7.11 -0.58
C SER A 119 15.30 -8.29 0.41
N GLU A 120 14.19 -8.46 1.12
CA GLU A 120 14.00 -9.54 2.08
C GLU A 120 13.41 -10.79 1.42
N SER A 121 12.52 -10.61 0.45
CA SER A 121 11.85 -11.70 -0.28
C SER A 121 12.66 -12.23 -1.47
N HIS A 122 13.56 -11.44 -2.04
CA HIS A 122 14.59 -11.90 -2.96
C HIS A 122 15.91 -11.87 -2.20
N LYS A 123 16.44 -13.05 -1.85
CA LYS A 123 17.88 -13.18 -1.58
C LYS A 123 18.59 -12.41 -2.68
N HIS A 124 19.44 -11.48 -2.31
CA HIS A 124 20.22 -10.61 -3.18
C HIS A 124 21.06 -11.44 -4.18
N ASP A 125 20.42 -11.98 -5.22
CA ASP A 125 21.09 -12.41 -6.42
C ASP A 125 21.49 -11.10 -7.09
N GLY A 126 22.78 -10.78 -7.03
CA GLY A 126 23.34 -9.45 -7.29
C GLY A 126 23.22 -8.94 -8.74
N THR A 127 22.17 -9.30 -9.45
CA THR A 127 21.99 -9.07 -10.88
C THR A 127 20.55 -8.69 -11.21
N SER A 128 20.14 -7.46 -10.88
CA SER A 128 19.13 -6.78 -11.69
C SER A 128 19.26 -5.25 -11.65
N TRP A 129 20.49 -4.77 -11.81
CA TRP A 129 20.80 -3.45 -12.38
C TRP A 129 21.35 -3.57 -13.81
N SER A 130 21.53 -4.81 -14.31
CA SER A 130 22.14 -5.13 -15.61
C SER A 130 21.20 -5.00 -16.80
N LEU A 131 19.88 -5.01 -16.60
CA LEU A 131 18.92 -4.84 -17.70
C LEU A 131 18.62 -3.36 -18.02
N LEU A 132 18.74 -2.45 -17.05
CA LEU A 132 18.53 -1.01 -17.25
C LEU A 132 19.75 -0.26 -17.82
N LEU A 133 20.90 -0.94 -17.93
CA LEU A 133 22.10 -0.41 -18.61
C LEU A 133 22.30 -0.97 -20.04
N GLN A 134 21.41 -1.83 -20.53
CA GLN A 134 21.51 -2.45 -21.87
C GLN A 134 20.54 -1.87 -22.92
N THR A 135 19.62 -0.98 -22.56
CA THR A 135 18.72 -0.30 -23.52
C THR A 135 18.99 1.21 -23.56
N LYS A 136 20.26 1.56 -23.81
CA LYS A 136 20.63 2.88 -24.33
C LYS A 136 20.60 2.82 -25.86
#